data_AF-A0A7S1C470-F1
#
_entry.id   AF-A0A7S1C470-F1
#
_cell.length_a   1.000
_cell.length_b   1.000
_cell.length_c   1.000
_cell.angle_alpha   90.00
_cell.angle_beta   90.00
_cell.angle_gamma   90.00
#
_symmetry.space_group_name_H-M   'P 1'
#
loop_
_entity.id
_entity.type
_entity.pdbx_description
1 polymer ?
#
loop_
_entity_poly.entity_id
_entity_poly.type
_entity_poly.pdbx_seq_one_letter_code
_entity_poly.pdbx_strand_id
1 'polypeptide(L)'
;LSGGAVAKNARRLVIMGGTTDGRGNKAPAAEANIHNDPDAAKIVFAAFPDITMAGLNVTRQVRLSPEFRHRLRDGCGAVGRWIFAITQHYVDILTSWGNKSIAVHDSCAVMAVLAPWLWESERVCVDVDNGGGLCDGATVA
;
A
#
# COMPACT_ATOMS: atom_id res chain seq x y z
N LEU A 1 -19.53 -16.53 -9.44
CA LEU A 1 -19.07 -16.74 -8.05
C LEU A 1 -19.66 -15.61 -7.22
N SER A 2 -20.53 -15.88 -6.24
CA SER A 2 -20.99 -14.82 -5.33
C SER A 2 -19.79 -14.34 -4.49
N GLY A 3 -19.58 -13.03 -4.35
CA GLY A 3 -18.40 -12.45 -3.68
C GLY A 3 -18.14 -13.02 -2.26
N GLY A 4 -19.19 -13.41 -1.54
CA GLY A 4 -19.07 -14.04 -0.22
C GLY A 4 -18.38 -15.41 -0.20
N ALA A 5 -18.34 -16.15 -1.33
CA ALA A 5 -17.62 -17.41 -1.41
C ALA A 5 -16.10 -17.22 -1.48
N VAL A 6 -15.64 -16.13 -2.12
CA VAL A 6 -14.20 -15.82 -2.20
C VAL A 6 -13.66 -15.45 -0.83
N ALA A 7 -14.35 -14.57 -0.11
CA ALA A 7 -13.93 -14.12 1.22
C ALA A 7 -13.83 -15.27 2.24
N LYS A 8 -14.74 -16.24 2.17
CA LYS A 8 -14.73 -17.43 3.04
C LYS A 8 -13.67 -18.46 2.68
N ASN A 9 -13.29 -18.55 1.41
CA ASN A 9 -12.38 -19.59 0.92
C ASN A 9 -10.92 -19.12 0.81
N ALA A 10 -10.68 -17.80 0.78
CA ALA A 10 -9.33 -17.25 0.82
C ALA A 10 -8.72 -17.46 2.21
N ARG A 11 -7.49 -17.99 2.26
CA ARG A 11 -6.77 -18.20 3.53
C ARG A 11 -6.52 -16.88 4.28
N ARG A 12 -6.14 -15.84 3.53
CA ARG A 12 -5.85 -14.48 4.02
C ARG A 12 -5.93 -13.52 2.84
N LEU A 13 -6.36 -12.30 3.09
CA LEU A 13 -6.25 -11.19 2.14
C LEU A 13 -5.07 -10.28 2.55
N VAL A 14 -4.26 -9.86 1.58
CA VAL A 14 -3.18 -8.89 1.82
C VAL A 14 -3.37 -7.74 0.85
N ILE A 15 -3.47 -6.54 1.39
CA ILE A 15 -3.74 -5.33 0.60
C ILE A 15 -2.64 -4.29 0.84
N MET A 16 -2.36 -3.50 -0.18
CA MET A 16 -1.76 -2.19 -0.02
C MET A 16 -2.90 -1.17 -0.01
N GLY A 17 -3.06 -0.49 1.11
CA GLY A 17 -4.07 0.54 1.24
C GLY A 17 -4.27 0.97 2.68
N GLY A 18 -4.89 2.12 2.87
CA GLY A 18 -5.22 2.66 4.18
C GLY A 18 -4.02 3.23 4.94
N THR A 19 -4.32 3.72 6.13
CA THR A 19 -3.32 4.17 7.13
C THR A 19 -3.93 4.14 8.52
N THR A 20 -3.17 3.75 9.53
CA THR A 20 -3.65 3.77 10.93
C THR A 20 -3.21 5.00 11.71
N ASP A 21 -2.30 5.82 11.17
CA ASP A 21 -1.81 7.04 11.81
C ASP A 21 -2.61 8.30 11.41
N GLY A 22 -3.69 8.13 10.65
CA GLY A 22 -4.55 9.21 10.14
C GLY A 22 -3.91 10.11 9.07
N ARG A 23 -2.74 9.77 8.52
CA ARG A 23 -2.03 10.60 7.52
C ARG A 23 -2.16 10.04 6.12
N GLY A 24 -3.19 10.46 5.39
CA GLY A 24 -3.45 10.05 4.01
C GLY A 24 -2.46 10.60 2.98
N ASN A 25 -2.63 10.21 1.73
CA ASN A 25 -1.91 10.74 0.55
C ASN A 25 -2.85 11.27 -0.55
N LYS A 26 -4.14 10.94 -0.49
CA LYS A 26 -5.16 11.42 -1.42
C LYS A 26 -6.02 12.52 -0.79
N ALA A 27 -6.42 12.32 0.47
CA ALA A 27 -7.03 13.32 1.34
C ALA A 27 -6.27 13.34 2.69
N PRO A 28 -6.52 14.32 3.59
CA PRO A 28 -5.79 14.42 4.86
C PRO A 28 -5.80 13.11 5.67
N ALA A 29 -6.94 12.43 5.72
CA ALA A 29 -7.13 11.19 6.48
C ALA A 29 -7.21 9.92 5.61
N ALA A 30 -7.14 10.05 4.28
CA ALA A 30 -7.43 8.94 3.36
C ALA A 30 -6.27 8.61 2.42
N GLU A 31 -5.98 7.31 2.34
CA GLU A 31 -5.06 6.73 1.37
C GLU A 31 -5.77 6.54 0.01
N ALA A 32 -5.02 6.71 -1.08
CA ALA A 32 -5.54 6.75 -2.44
C ALA A 32 -6.38 5.53 -2.87
N ASN A 33 -5.96 4.30 -2.59
CA ASN A 33 -6.72 3.10 -2.97
C ASN A 33 -8.04 3.02 -2.22
N ILE A 34 -8.04 3.28 -0.91
CA ILE A 34 -9.26 3.26 -0.09
C ILE A 34 -10.19 4.43 -0.47
N HIS A 35 -9.65 5.64 -0.64
CA HIS A 35 -10.41 6.82 -1.06
C HIS A 35 -11.00 6.66 -2.47
N ASN A 36 -10.37 5.89 -3.36
CA ASN A 36 -10.88 5.75 -4.72
C ASN A 36 -12.22 4.99 -4.77
N ASP A 37 -12.45 4.07 -3.83
CA ASP A 37 -13.73 3.38 -3.66
C ASP A 37 -13.95 2.98 -2.16
N PRO A 38 -14.39 3.91 -1.31
CA PRO A 38 -14.59 3.67 0.11
C PRO A 38 -15.69 2.63 0.38
N ASP A 39 -16.72 2.57 -0.47
CA ASP A 39 -17.81 1.61 -0.37
C ASP A 39 -17.30 0.18 -0.59
N ALA A 40 -16.53 -0.05 -1.65
CA ALA A 40 -15.92 -1.36 -1.90
C ALA A 40 -14.94 -1.73 -0.78
N ALA A 41 -14.13 -0.78 -0.31
CA ALA A 41 -13.22 -1.02 0.80
C ALA A 41 -13.97 -1.44 2.06
N LYS A 42 -15.04 -0.74 2.45
CA LYS A 42 -15.88 -1.10 3.62
C LYS A 42 -16.44 -2.51 3.50
N ILE A 43 -16.93 -2.89 2.32
CA ILE A 43 -17.40 -4.27 2.06
C ILE A 43 -16.28 -5.29 2.22
N VAL A 44 -15.08 -5.00 1.70
CA VAL A 44 -13.92 -5.91 1.80
C VAL A 44 -13.48 -6.08 3.26
N PHE A 45 -13.33 -4.98 4.00
CA PHE A 45 -12.95 -5.01 5.43
C PHE A 45 -13.98 -5.77 6.27
N ALA A 46 -15.27 -5.66 5.96
CA ALA A 46 -16.32 -6.40 6.65
C ALA A 46 -16.41 -7.88 6.24
N ALA A 47 -16.03 -8.24 5.01
CA ALA A 47 -16.23 -9.58 4.46
C ALA A 47 -15.09 -10.55 4.76
N PHE A 48 -13.84 -10.07 4.80
CA PHE A 48 -12.66 -10.93 4.96
C PHE A 48 -12.25 -11.05 6.44
N PRO A 49 -12.17 -12.28 6.99
CA PRO A 49 -11.89 -12.49 8.42
C PRO A 49 -10.40 -12.33 8.79
N ASP A 50 -9.49 -12.36 7.82
CA ASP A 50 -8.06 -12.19 8.02
C ASP A 50 -7.48 -11.31 6.92
N ILE A 51 -7.24 -10.04 7.26
CA ILE A 51 -6.66 -9.03 6.39
C ILE A 51 -5.33 -8.58 6.97
N THR A 52 -4.29 -8.59 6.14
CA THR A 52 -3.05 -7.85 6.41
C THR A 52 -3.03 -6.59 5.58
N MET A 53 -3.06 -5.44 6.26
CA MET A 53 -3.05 -4.13 5.64
C MET A 53 -1.63 -3.55 5.63
N ALA A 54 -1.02 -3.45 4.45
CA ALA A 54 0.21 -2.69 4.23
C ALA A 54 -0.13 -1.20 4.02
N GLY A 55 -0.44 -0.50 5.11
CA GLY A 55 -0.85 0.91 5.09
C GLY A 55 0.30 1.91 4.94
N LEU A 56 -0.03 3.19 4.75
CA LEU A 56 0.96 4.27 4.59
C LEU A 56 1.91 4.41 5.78
N ASN A 57 1.42 4.16 6.99
CA ASN A 57 2.22 4.15 8.23
C ASN A 57 3.42 3.18 8.16
N VAL A 58 3.33 2.09 7.39
CA VAL A 58 4.43 1.14 7.16
C VAL A 58 5.13 1.40 5.83
N THR A 59 4.37 1.49 4.75
CA THR A 59 4.93 1.53 3.38
C THR A 59 5.76 2.77 3.09
N ARG A 60 5.52 3.89 3.79
CA ARG A 60 6.37 5.09 3.72
C ARG A 60 7.77 4.88 4.32
N GLN A 61 8.04 3.79 5.01
CA GLN A 61 9.37 3.51 5.56
C GLN A 61 10.25 2.77 4.53
N VAL A 62 9.65 2.10 3.55
CA VAL A 62 10.38 1.30 2.55
C VAL A 62 10.67 2.13 1.32
N ARG A 63 11.94 2.55 1.20
CA ARG A 63 12.37 3.48 0.16
C ARG A 63 13.27 2.82 -0.88
N LEU A 64 12.92 3.04 -2.14
CA LEU A 64 13.81 2.83 -3.27
C LEU A 64 14.60 4.13 -3.48
N SER A 65 15.78 4.20 -2.85
CA SER A 65 16.68 5.36 -2.92
C SER A 65 17.37 5.46 -4.29
N PRO A 66 17.89 6.64 -4.68
CA PRO A 66 18.68 6.78 -5.90
C PRO A 66 19.85 5.78 -5.96
N GLU A 67 20.59 5.65 -4.87
CA GLU A 67 21.75 4.76 -4.77
C GLU A 67 21.33 3.30 -4.98
N PHE A 68 20.22 2.89 -4.36
CA PHE A 68 19.70 1.54 -4.54
C PHE A 68 19.19 1.30 -5.97
N ARG A 69 18.54 2.30 -6.60
CA ARG A 69 18.14 2.22 -8.02
C ARG A 69 19.35 2.02 -8.94
N HIS A 70 20.44 2.77 -8.73
CA HIS A 70 21.66 2.59 -9.50
C HIS A 70 22.30 1.22 -9.27
N ARG A 71 22.34 0.74 -8.02
CA ARG A 71 22.81 -0.62 -7.71
C ARG A 71 21.98 -1.70 -8.40
N LEU A 72 20.65 -1.55 -8.45
CA LEU A 72 19.79 -2.48 -9.18
C LEU A 72 20.11 -2.45 -10.68
N ARG A 73 20.20 -1.26 -11.29
CA ARG A 73 20.53 -1.07 -12.72
C ARG A 73 21.83 -1.79 -13.10
N ASP A 74 22.85 -1.63 -12.27
CA ASP A 74 24.22 -2.09 -12.56
C ASP A 74 24.45 -3.55 -12.14
N GLY A 75 23.74 -4.02 -11.11
CA GLY A 75 23.98 -5.33 -10.48
C GLY A 75 22.95 -6.42 -10.80
N CYS A 76 21.77 -6.08 -11.33
CA CYS A 76 20.65 -7.04 -11.50
C CYS A 76 20.28 -7.30 -12.97
N GLY A 77 21.23 -7.14 -13.89
CA GLY A 77 21.06 -7.50 -15.30
C GLY A 77 19.86 -6.81 -15.98
N ALA A 78 19.11 -7.57 -16.78
CA ALA A 78 17.98 -7.02 -17.54
C ALA A 78 16.86 -6.49 -16.64
N VAL A 79 16.54 -7.18 -15.55
CA VAL A 79 15.48 -6.78 -14.60
C VAL A 79 15.88 -5.48 -13.90
N GLY A 80 17.13 -5.36 -13.47
CA GLY A 80 17.65 -4.14 -12.85
C GLY A 80 17.53 -2.92 -13.75
N ARG A 81 17.95 -3.05 -15.02
CA ARG A 81 17.81 -1.99 -16.03
C ARG A 81 16.35 -1.65 -16.30
N TRP A 82 15.48 -2.65 -16.34
CA TRP A 82 14.05 -2.44 -16.55
C TRP A 82 13.42 -1.67 -15.39
N ILE A 83 13.65 -2.09 -14.13
CA ILE A 83 13.18 -1.35 -12.93
C ILE A 83 13.66 0.09 -12.96
N PHE A 84 14.93 0.32 -13.29
CA PHE A 84 15.48 1.67 -13.41
C PHE A 84 14.70 2.50 -14.44
N ALA A 85 14.44 1.94 -15.62
CA ALA A 85 13.72 2.63 -16.70
C ALA A 85 12.25 2.93 -16.34
N ILE A 86 11.50 1.94 -15.85
CA ILE A 86 10.05 2.14 -15.57
C ILE A 86 9.80 3.09 -14.39
N THR A 87 10.75 3.21 -13.47
CA THR A 87 10.63 4.10 -12.30
C THR A 87 11.10 5.53 -12.57
N GLN A 88 11.77 5.79 -13.70
CA GLN A 88 12.43 7.07 -13.93
C GLN A 88 11.45 8.23 -13.96
N HIS A 89 10.34 8.10 -14.69
CA HIS A 89 9.32 9.14 -14.77
C HIS A 89 8.78 9.52 -13.39
N TYR A 90 8.56 8.53 -12.52
CA TYR A 90 8.07 8.78 -11.16
C TYR A 90 9.11 9.50 -10.30
N VAL A 91 10.40 9.16 -10.45
CA VAL A 91 11.49 9.90 -9.78
C VAL A 91 11.56 11.35 -10.22
N ASP A 92 11.38 11.62 -11.52
CA ASP A 92 11.43 12.99 -12.04
C ASP A 92 10.33 13.86 -11.41
N ILE A 93 9.10 13.31 -11.31
CA ILE A 93 7.97 13.97 -10.62
C ILE A 93 8.29 14.22 -9.15
N LEU A 94 8.70 13.18 -8.40
CA LEU A 94 8.98 13.32 -6.97
C LEU A 94 10.11 14.31 -6.71
N THR A 95 11.13 14.33 -7.57
CA THR A 95 12.26 15.26 -7.46
C THR A 95 11.82 16.69 -7.66
N SER A 96 10.84 16.95 -8.54
CA SER A 96 10.23 18.28 -8.70
C SER A 96 9.53 18.78 -7.43
N TRP A 97 9.17 17.88 -6.52
CA TRP A 97 8.59 18.18 -5.20
C TRP A 97 9.62 18.09 -4.06
N GLY A 98 10.91 17.98 -4.38
CA GLY A 98 11.99 17.90 -3.40
C GLY A 98 12.22 16.51 -2.78
N ASN A 99 11.54 15.46 -3.26
CA ASN A 99 11.73 14.08 -2.78
C ASN A 99 12.46 13.24 -3.84
N LYS A 100 13.62 12.69 -3.49
CA LYS A 100 14.44 11.89 -4.42
C LYS A 100 14.21 10.38 -4.30
N SER A 101 13.31 9.94 -3.42
CA SER A 101 13.10 8.52 -3.12
C SER A 101 11.65 8.09 -3.33
N ILE A 102 11.49 6.87 -3.87
CA ILE A 102 10.19 6.25 -4.09
C ILE A 102 9.81 5.44 -2.85
N ALA A 103 8.60 5.62 -2.30
CA ALA A 103 8.02 4.55 -1.48
C ALA A 103 7.46 3.47 -2.40
N VAL A 104 7.92 2.24 -2.21
CA VAL A 104 7.48 1.07 -3.01
C VAL A 104 6.26 0.41 -2.36
N HIS A 105 5.16 1.17 -2.30
CA HIS A 105 3.95 0.82 -1.56
C HIS A 105 3.46 -0.60 -1.82
N ASP A 106 3.19 -0.94 -3.08
CA ASP A 106 2.58 -2.22 -3.45
C ASP A 106 3.52 -3.41 -3.18
N SER A 107 4.83 -3.21 -3.35
CA SER A 107 5.85 -4.22 -3.06
C SER A 107 5.82 -4.64 -1.59
N CYS A 108 5.44 -3.75 -0.66
CA CYS A 108 5.30 -4.09 0.76
C CYS A 108 4.18 -5.11 0.99
N ALA A 109 3.06 -5.04 0.27
CA ALA A 109 2.00 -6.04 0.38
C ALA A 109 2.49 -7.42 -0.08
N VAL A 110 3.25 -7.47 -1.18
CA VAL A 110 3.87 -8.72 -1.65
C VAL A 110 4.91 -9.24 -0.65
N MET A 111 5.76 -8.36 -0.11
CA MET A 111 6.75 -8.73 0.90
C MET A 111 6.10 -9.21 2.20
N ALA A 112 4.93 -8.70 2.59
CA ALA A 112 4.17 -9.17 3.74
C ALA A 112 3.63 -10.61 3.57
N VAL A 113 3.58 -11.11 2.33
CA VAL A 113 3.29 -12.51 2.02
C VAL A 113 4.58 -13.34 2.02
N LEU A 114 5.61 -12.87 1.30
CA LEU A 114 6.83 -13.66 1.05
C LEU A 114 7.79 -13.71 2.24
N ALA A 115 7.82 -12.65 3.04
CA ALA A 115 8.76 -12.47 4.14
C ALA A 115 8.06 -11.82 5.35
N PRO A 116 7.06 -12.50 5.96
CA PRO A 116 6.30 -11.94 7.07
C PRO A 116 7.16 -11.58 8.29
N TRP A 117 8.33 -12.21 8.46
CA TRP A 117 9.29 -11.93 9.53
C TRP A 117 9.99 -10.57 9.42
N LEU A 118 9.84 -9.85 8.30
CA LEU A 118 10.36 -8.49 8.15
C LEU A 118 9.48 -7.43 8.84
N TRP A 119 8.32 -7.83 9.37
CA TRP A 119 7.29 -6.92 9.84
C TRP A 119 6.86 -7.26 11.26
N GLU A 120 6.57 -6.22 12.01
CA GLU A 120 5.75 -6.31 13.22
C GLU A 120 4.31 -5.95 12.84
N SER A 121 3.34 -6.74 13.31
CA SER A 121 1.93 -6.54 13.00
C SER A 121 1.09 -6.61 14.26
N GLU A 122 0.13 -5.71 14.38
CA GLU A 122 -0.88 -5.71 15.42
C GLU A 122 -2.24 -6.12 14.84
N ARG A 123 -3.02 -6.90 15.60
CA ARG A 123 -4.40 -7.19 15.26
C ARG A 123 -5.32 -6.15 15.88
N VAL A 124 -5.95 -5.36 15.03
CA VAL A 124 -6.89 -4.30 15.40
C VAL A 124 -8.16 -4.43 14.57
N CYS A 125 -9.27 -3.89 15.08
CA CYS A 125 -10.49 -3.76 14.29
C CYS A 125 -10.34 -2.55 13.38
N VAL A 126 -10.56 -2.71 12.08
CA VAL A 126 -10.51 -1.60 11.13
C VAL A 126 -11.85 -1.46 10.45
N ASP A 127 -12.38 -0.24 10.39
CA ASP A 127 -13.52 0.12 9.55
C ASP A 127 -13.15 1.26 8.58
N VAL A 128 -13.93 1.43 7.53
CA VAL A 128 -13.76 2.47 6.52
C VAL A 128 -14.89 3.49 6.62
N ASP A 129 -14.55 4.77 6.71
CA ASP A 129 -15.53 5.84 6.52
C ASP A 129 -15.90 5.93 5.02
N ASN A 130 -17.19 5.80 4.72
CA ASN A 130 -17.77 5.93 3.39
C ASN A 130 -18.92 6.94 3.37
N GLY A 131 -18.92 7.90 4.31
CA GLY A 131 -19.98 8.90 4.47
C GLY A 131 -19.97 10.05 3.47
N GLY A 132 -18.99 10.12 2.54
CA GLY A 132 -18.91 11.17 1.52
C GLY A 132 -18.44 12.54 2.03
N GLY A 133 -17.71 12.59 3.16
CA GLY A 133 -17.22 13.80 3.80
C GLY A 133 -15.70 14.01 3.75
N LEU A 134 -15.18 14.87 4.64
CA LEU A 134 -13.73 15.15 4.73
C LEU A 134 -12.87 13.94 5.06
N CYS A 135 -13.48 12.91 5.67
CA CYS A 135 -12.84 11.67 6.08
C CYS A 135 -13.19 10.50 5.15
N ASP A 136 -13.84 10.74 4.01
CA ASP A 136 -14.22 9.67 3.09
C ASP A 136 -13.01 8.85 2.63
N GLY A 137 -13.06 7.54 2.82
CA GLY A 137 -11.96 6.61 2.62
C GLY A 137 -10.92 6.54 3.75
N ALA A 138 -11.18 7.13 4.92
CA ALA A 138 -10.33 6.95 6.09
C ALA A 138 -10.50 5.53 6.65
N THR A 139 -9.38 4.85 6.90
CA THR A 139 -9.34 3.62 7.69
C THR A 139 -9.20 3.95 9.17
N VAL A 140 -10.17 3.57 9.97
CA VAL A 140 -10.23 3.85 11.42
C VAL A 140 -9.90 2.57 12.17
N ALA A 141 -8.87 2.60 13.01
CA ALA A 141 -8.33 1.46 13.75
C ALA A 141 -8.26 1.74 15.27
#